data_AF-A0A2A9M8U6-F1
#
_entry.id   AF-A0A2A9M8U6-F1
#
_cell.length_a   1.000
_cell.length_b   1.000
_cell.length_c   1.000
_cell.angle_alpha   90.00
_cell.angle_beta   90.00
_cell.angle_gamma   90.00
#
_symmetry.space_group_name_H-M   'P 1'
#
loop_
_entity.id
_entity.type
_entity.pdbx_description
1 polymer ?
#
loop_
_entity_poly.entity_id
_entity_poly.type
_entity_poly.pdbx_seq_one_letter_code
_entity_poly.pdbx_strand_id
1 'polypeptide(L)'
;MNCTGTVTAQTVASPPIPALSAFISKRKWSYCSTFQHVVDAMCKFVNSGNIGRYYPAENRWICLDAADVSLEGHSFCANNCGGIMRCAGGIAAGESPSHSGYIIQQQDIVEAFAALRPCKQREETCVPSSMNPPTCLTTRRIIATQIVSRQQEAMDKYCQTQMDQLCREGKWKIHCYQLWLSRIDTGGNSLSSPEWTCYPVGLLDFSRLSFCADGCSNKVPCQGAPTAIGSSVTAFLQLSLIASDKAFCSPYQKAANDYCIKKNGEGWVARGNVDTASWACFRAVINDTSGIIQAWR
;
A
#
# COMPACT_ATOMS: atom_id res chain seq x y z
N MET A 1 21.05 11.54 -6.66
CA MET A 1 20.66 11.18 -5.28
C MET A 1 21.92 11.19 -4.46
N ASN A 2 21.93 12.00 -3.42
CA ASN A 2 23.04 12.14 -2.49
C ASN A 2 22.92 11.09 -1.39
N CYS A 3 24.03 10.58 -0.91
CA CYS A 3 24.09 9.73 0.27
C CYS A 3 24.81 10.50 1.37
N THR A 4 24.56 10.16 2.63
CA THR A 4 25.31 10.72 3.75
C THR A 4 26.78 10.36 3.64
N GLY A 5 27.64 11.37 3.73
CA GLY A 5 29.09 11.23 3.65
C GLY A 5 29.68 12.10 2.54
N THR A 6 30.87 12.63 2.79
CA THR A 6 31.63 13.40 1.79
C THR A 6 32.92 12.66 1.47
N VAL A 7 33.33 12.75 0.21
CA VAL A 7 34.55 12.12 -0.27
C VAL A 7 35.51 13.24 -0.68
N THR A 8 36.73 13.20 -0.17
CA THR A 8 37.81 14.10 -0.59
C THR A 8 38.80 13.32 -1.42
N ALA A 9 39.63 14.01 -2.22
CA ALA A 9 40.69 13.35 -2.99
C ALA A 9 41.65 12.49 -2.13
N GLN A 10 41.70 12.74 -0.81
CA GLN A 10 42.52 12.01 0.15
C GLN A 10 41.83 10.76 0.72
N THR A 11 40.49 10.66 0.64
CA THR A 11 39.71 9.53 1.19
C THR A 11 39.24 8.54 0.12
N VAL A 12 39.45 8.84 -1.16
CA VAL A 12 39.19 7.91 -2.27
C VAL A 12 40.27 6.84 -2.34
N ALA A 13 39.96 5.63 -1.90
CA ALA A 13 40.87 4.49 -2.01
C ALA A 13 40.89 3.82 -3.39
N SER A 14 39.91 4.10 -4.27
CA SER A 14 39.78 3.39 -5.56
C SER A 14 39.16 4.27 -6.66
N PRO A 15 39.61 4.12 -7.92
CA PRO A 15 38.95 4.76 -9.06
C PRO A 15 37.55 4.16 -9.30
N PRO A 16 36.69 4.82 -10.12
CA PRO A 16 35.37 4.32 -10.46
C PRO A 16 35.44 2.88 -10.99
N ILE A 17 34.64 1.98 -10.42
CA ILE A 17 34.65 0.55 -10.78
C ILE A 17 33.64 0.30 -11.90
N PRO A 18 34.06 0.06 -13.16
CA PRO A 18 33.14 -0.11 -14.28
C PRO A 18 32.19 -1.30 -14.11
N ALA A 19 32.67 -2.36 -13.42
CA ALA A 19 31.87 -3.53 -13.10
C ALA A 19 30.64 -3.21 -12.25
N LEU A 20 30.72 -2.22 -11.35
CA LEU A 20 29.58 -1.78 -10.54
C LEU A 20 28.52 -1.09 -11.42
N SER A 21 28.95 -0.25 -12.35
CA SER A 21 28.04 0.41 -13.31
C SER A 21 27.35 -0.61 -14.22
N ALA A 22 28.09 -1.62 -14.69
CA ALA A 22 27.53 -2.71 -15.49
C ALA A 22 26.54 -3.57 -14.67
N PHE A 23 26.86 -3.87 -13.40
CA PHE A 23 25.98 -4.60 -12.50
C PHE A 23 24.65 -3.86 -12.28
N ILE A 24 24.71 -2.56 -11.97
CA ILE A 24 23.52 -1.71 -11.79
C ILE A 24 22.70 -1.68 -13.07
N SER A 25 23.34 -1.46 -14.22
CA SER A 25 22.66 -1.39 -15.52
C SER A 25 21.94 -2.70 -15.86
N LYS A 26 22.59 -3.84 -15.60
CA LYS A 26 22.00 -5.17 -15.85
C LYS A 26 20.78 -5.44 -14.95
N ARG A 27 20.84 -5.04 -13.68
CA ARG A 27 19.76 -5.29 -12.72
C ARG A 27 18.65 -4.24 -12.73
N LYS A 28 18.89 -3.05 -13.30
CA LYS A 28 17.89 -1.97 -13.36
C LYS A 28 16.53 -2.50 -13.83
N TRP A 29 16.48 -3.29 -14.90
CA TRP A 29 15.22 -3.80 -15.45
C TRP A 29 14.52 -4.85 -14.58
N SER A 30 15.26 -5.53 -13.69
CA SER A 30 14.69 -6.49 -12.76
C SER A 30 14.03 -5.84 -11.54
N TYR A 31 14.40 -4.61 -11.17
CA TYR A 31 13.92 -3.95 -9.95
C TYR A 31 13.19 -2.62 -10.20
N CYS A 32 13.48 -1.94 -11.31
CA CYS A 32 12.83 -0.69 -11.66
C CYS A 32 11.46 -0.98 -12.28
N SER A 33 10.40 -0.56 -11.60
CA SER A 33 9.03 -0.63 -12.13
C SER A 33 8.93 0.10 -13.47
N THR A 34 8.28 -0.53 -14.46
CA THR A 34 7.92 0.13 -15.72
C THR A 34 7.08 1.38 -15.49
N PHE A 35 6.18 1.36 -14.51
CA PHE A 35 5.37 2.53 -14.15
C PHE A 35 6.24 3.66 -13.62
N GLN A 36 7.19 3.38 -12.71
CA GLN A 36 8.11 4.41 -12.23
C GLN A 36 8.98 4.96 -13.36
N HIS A 37 9.39 4.10 -14.29
CA HIS A 37 10.19 4.53 -15.44
C HIS A 37 9.44 5.52 -16.34
N VAL A 38 8.11 5.38 -16.49
CA VAL A 38 7.28 6.37 -17.19
C VAL A 38 7.31 7.70 -16.45
N VAL A 39 7.08 7.72 -15.14
CA VAL A 39 7.11 8.98 -14.36
C VAL A 39 8.49 9.64 -14.45
N ASP A 40 9.56 8.86 -14.31
CA ASP A 40 10.93 9.37 -14.45
C ASP A 40 11.20 9.91 -15.86
N ALA A 41 10.66 9.27 -16.90
CA ALA A 41 10.79 9.76 -18.27
C ALA A 41 10.06 11.09 -18.47
N MET A 42 8.85 11.23 -17.93
CA MET A 42 8.09 12.49 -17.96
C MET A 42 8.85 13.62 -17.27
N CYS A 43 9.47 13.36 -16.13
CA CYS A 43 10.30 14.34 -15.44
C CYS A 43 11.57 14.72 -16.21
N LYS A 44 12.20 13.75 -16.89
CA LYS A 44 13.39 14.00 -17.72
C LYS A 44 13.12 14.91 -18.91
N PHE A 45 11.89 14.96 -19.42
CA PHE A 45 11.50 15.93 -20.45
C PHE A 45 11.49 17.36 -19.93
N VAL A 46 11.24 17.56 -18.63
CA VAL A 46 11.30 18.89 -17.98
C VAL A 46 12.76 19.29 -17.75
N ASN A 47 13.54 18.40 -17.12
CA ASN A 47 14.97 18.55 -16.95
C ASN A 47 15.59 17.15 -16.85
N SER A 48 16.65 16.89 -17.61
CA SER A 48 17.31 15.58 -17.66
C SER A 48 17.79 15.04 -16.30
N GLY A 49 18.00 15.92 -15.32
CA GLY A 49 18.39 15.57 -13.95
C GLY A 49 17.21 15.17 -13.04
N ASN A 50 15.97 15.35 -13.49
CA ASN A 50 14.80 15.15 -12.64
C ASN A 50 14.38 13.67 -12.55
N ILE A 51 13.79 13.34 -11.41
CA ILE A 51 13.18 12.04 -11.13
C ILE A 51 11.75 12.23 -10.62
N GLY A 52 10.88 11.29 -10.94
CA GLY A 52 9.47 11.35 -10.55
C GLY A 52 9.25 10.81 -9.14
N ARG A 53 8.51 11.53 -8.30
CA ARG A 53 8.07 11.05 -6.98
C ARG A 53 6.62 11.40 -6.75
N TYR A 54 5.92 10.54 -6.02
CA TYR A 54 4.57 10.82 -5.58
C TYR A 54 4.60 11.61 -4.27
N TYR A 55 3.83 12.69 -4.20
CA TYR A 55 3.71 13.57 -3.06
C TYR A 55 2.32 13.38 -2.41
N PRO A 56 2.24 12.62 -1.28
CA PRO A 56 0.95 12.24 -0.70
C PRO A 56 0.13 13.40 -0.18
N ALA A 57 0.78 14.45 0.35
CA ALA A 57 0.09 15.59 0.97
C ALA A 57 -0.87 16.29 0.00
N GLU A 58 -0.54 16.29 -1.29
CA GLU A 58 -1.36 16.91 -2.33
C GLU A 58 -1.84 15.92 -3.40
N ASN A 59 -1.73 14.61 -3.11
CA ASN A 59 -2.16 13.52 -3.97
C ASN A 59 -1.74 13.66 -5.44
N ARG A 60 -0.45 13.95 -5.70
CA ARG A 60 0.05 14.24 -7.06
C ARG A 60 1.46 13.75 -7.28
N TRP A 61 1.83 13.62 -8.56
CA TRP A 61 3.20 13.35 -8.98
C TRP A 61 3.98 14.63 -9.20
N ILE A 62 5.21 14.68 -8.70
CA ILE A 62 6.12 15.80 -8.82
C ILE A 62 7.47 15.34 -9.39
N CYS A 63 8.17 16.26 -10.03
CA CYS A 63 9.54 16.08 -10.45
C CYS A 63 10.48 16.75 -9.46
N LEU A 64 11.38 15.94 -8.90
CA LEU A 64 12.44 16.40 -8.03
C LEU A 64 13.76 16.43 -8.79
N ASP A 65 14.55 17.48 -8.57
CA ASP A 65 15.94 17.48 -9.01
C ASP A 65 16.72 16.43 -8.23
N ALA A 66 17.47 15.57 -8.90
CA ALA A 66 18.25 14.52 -8.24
C ALA A 66 19.30 15.04 -7.25
N ALA A 67 19.66 16.33 -7.30
CA ALA A 67 20.53 17.02 -6.35
C ALA A 67 19.83 17.34 -5.01
N ASP A 68 18.51 17.54 -5.01
CA ASP A 68 17.70 17.78 -3.81
C ASP A 68 17.26 16.46 -3.13
N VAL A 69 17.64 15.32 -3.70
CA VAL A 69 17.18 14.00 -3.26
C VAL A 69 18.27 13.28 -2.49
N SER A 70 18.01 12.99 -1.22
CA SER A 70 18.84 12.13 -0.36
C SER A 70 18.35 10.68 -0.40
N LEU A 71 19.28 9.72 -0.42
CA LEU A 71 18.99 8.29 -0.38
C LEU A 71 18.20 7.91 0.88
N GLU A 72 18.54 8.52 2.01
CA GLU A 72 17.92 8.36 3.32
C GLU A 72 16.57 9.09 3.42
N GLY A 73 16.34 10.07 2.55
CA GLY A 73 15.08 10.79 2.43
C GLY A 73 13.92 9.85 2.12
N HIS A 74 12.74 10.19 2.64
CA HIS A 74 11.53 9.42 2.43
C HIS A 74 10.76 9.95 1.23
N SER A 75 10.37 9.05 0.32
CA SER A 75 9.49 9.39 -0.79
C SER A 75 8.65 8.19 -1.21
N PHE A 76 7.80 8.43 -2.20
CA PHE A 76 6.93 7.43 -2.79
C PHE A 76 7.17 7.33 -4.29
N CYS A 77 7.14 6.10 -4.78
CA CYS A 77 7.37 5.70 -6.17
C CYS A 77 6.23 4.80 -6.65
N ALA A 78 6.19 4.52 -7.95
CA ALA A 78 5.22 3.59 -8.52
C ALA A 78 5.79 2.16 -8.43
N ASN A 79 5.03 1.26 -7.83
CA ASN A 79 5.31 -0.18 -7.85
C ASN A 79 5.09 -0.74 -9.26
N ASN A 80 5.42 -2.02 -9.48
CA ASN A 80 5.30 -2.67 -10.79
C ASN A 80 3.86 -3.01 -11.21
N CYS A 81 2.85 -2.55 -10.46
CA CYS A 81 1.43 -2.54 -10.81
C CYS A 81 0.84 -1.12 -10.92
N GLY A 82 1.66 -0.07 -10.84
CA GLY A 82 1.22 1.34 -10.92
C GLY A 82 0.67 1.91 -9.61
N GLY A 83 0.64 1.13 -8.54
CA GLY A 83 0.28 1.61 -7.21
C GLY A 83 1.42 2.39 -6.55
N ILE A 84 1.09 3.22 -5.56
CA ILE A 84 2.06 4.00 -4.79
C ILE A 84 2.75 3.08 -3.76
N MET A 85 4.08 3.14 -3.69
CA MET A 85 4.90 2.44 -2.68
C MET A 85 5.98 3.35 -2.12
N ARG A 86 6.44 3.08 -0.90
CA ARG A 86 7.63 3.77 -0.37
C ARG A 86 8.87 3.35 -1.15
N CYS A 87 9.77 4.29 -1.37
CA CYS A 87 11.05 4.04 -2.01
C CYS A 87 12.14 4.91 -1.38
N ALA A 88 13.39 4.52 -1.60
CA ALA A 88 14.54 5.33 -1.24
C ALA A 88 14.68 6.53 -2.19
N GLY A 89 15.34 7.59 -1.72
CA GLY A 89 15.51 8.79 -2.51
C GLY A 89 14.32 9.73 -2.37
N GLY A 90 14.35 10.60 -1.35
CA GLY A 90 13.38 11.66 -1.12
C GLY A 90 14.03 12.93 -0.56
N ILE A 91 13.19 13.89 -0.15
CA ILE A 91 13.67 15.08 0.57
C ILE A 91 13.99 14.64 1.99
N ALA A 92 15.14 15.05 2.53
CA ALA A 92 15.51 14.69 3.89
C ALA A 92 14.57 15.38 4.90
N ALA A 93 14.42 14.76 6.07
CA ALA A 93 13.52 15.28 7.10
C ALA A 93 13.97 16.68 7.56
N GLY A 94 13.07 17.66 7.51
CA GLY A 94 13.35 19.05 7.89
C GLY A 94 14.03 19.90 6.81
N GLU A 95 14.31 19.32 5.64
CA GLU A 95 14.85 20.06 4.49
C GLU A 95 13.74 20.51 3.55
N SER A 96 14.03 21.56 2.77
CA SER A 96 13.19 22.05 1.68
C SER A 96 13.95 21.92 0.36
N PRO A 97 13.27 21.53 -0.73
CA PRO A 97 13.94 21.43 -2.02
C PRO A 97 14.38 22.82 -2.48
N SER A 98 15.62 22.91 -2.97
CA SER A 98 16.19 24.18 -3.43
C SER A 98 15.97 24.41 -4.94
N HIS A 99 15.79 23.33 -5.70
CA HIS A 99 15.72 23.33 -7.17
C HIS A 99 14.49 22.58 -7.72
N SER A 100 13.80 21.82 -6.87
CA SER A 100 12.66 21.00 -7.27
C SER A 100 11.35 21.79 -7.31
N GLY A 101 10.48 21.52 -8.30
CA GLY A 101 9.19 22.20 -8.34
C GLY A 101 8.39 22.09 -9.64
N TYR A 102 8.41 20.93 -10.32
CA TYR A 102 7.47 20.71 -11.43
C TYR A 102 6.40 19.69 -11.04
N ILE A 103 5.14 20.06 -11.28
CA ILE A 103 3.99 19.21 -11.04
C ILE A 103 3.63 18.52 -12.34
N ILE A 104 3.62 17.19 -12.34
CA ILE A 104 3.12 16.43 -13.49
C ILE A 104 1.59 16.52 -13.45
N GLN A 105 0.97 16.85 -14.59
CA GLN A 105 -0.48 16.87 -14.68
C GLN A 105 -1.02 15.46 -14.40
N GLN A 106 -1.99 15.36 -13.49
CA GLN A 106 -2.51 14.07 -13.04
C GLN A 106 -3.10 13.25 -14.19
N GLN A 107 -3.72 13.91 -15.17
CA GLN A 107 -4.30 13.27 -16.35
C GLN A 107 -3.24 12.52 -17.17
N ASP A 108 -2.07 13.13 -17.40
CA ASP A 108 -0.99 12.54 -18.20
C ASP A 108 -0.48 11.23 -17.56
N ILE A 109 -0.39 11.19 -16.22
CA ILE A 109 0.01 9.99 -15.49
C ILE A 109 -1.06 8.91 -15.61
N VAL A 110 -2.34 9.26 -15.44
CA VAL A 110 -3.44 8.31 -15.53
C VAL A 110 -3.47 7.66 -16.91
N GLU A 111 -3.32 8.44 -17.98
CA GLU A 111 -3.27 7.94 -19.34
C GLU A 111 -2.05 7.06 -19.59
N ALA A 112 -0.87 7.51 -19.16
CA ALA A 112 0.36 6.74 -19.33
C ALA A 112 0.32 5.42 -18.56
N PHE A 113 -0.26 5.39 -17.36
CA PHE A 113 -0.42 4.17 -16.56
C PHE A 113 -1.47 3.25 -17.17
N ALA A 114 -2.57 3.78 -17.71
CA ALA A 114 -3.60 3.00 -18.38
C ALA A 114 -3.09 2.29 -19.64
N ALA A 115 -2.09 2.85 -20.31
CA ALA A 115 -1.42 2.21 -21.45
C ALA A 115 -0.56 0.99 -21.06
N LEU A 116 -0.16 0.89 -19.78
CA LEU A 116 0.64 -0.23 -19.28
C LEU A 116 -0.26 -1.40 -18.85
N ARG A 117 0.02 -2.58 -19.39
CA ARG A 117 -0.66 -3.84 -19.03
C ARG A 117 0.32 -4.84 -18.42
N PRO A 118 0.53 -4.81 -17.10
CA PRO A 118 1.45 -5.73 -16.43
C PRO A 118 0.98 -7.19 -16.44
N CYS A 119 -0.34 -7.42 -16.44
CA CYS A 119 -0.95 -8.74 -16.54
C CYS A 119 -1.55 -8.97 -17.93
N LYS A 120 -1.43 -10.21 -18.42
CA LYS A 120 -1.83 -10.56 -19.80
C LYS A 120 -3.32 -10.84 -19.89
N GLN A 121 -3.89 -11.52 -18.90
CA GLN A 121 -5.29 -11.92 -18.93
C GLN A 121 -6.16 -10.81 -18.33
N ARG A 122 -7.37 -10.62 -18.91
CA ARG A 122 -8.30 -9.58 -18.45
C ARG A 122 -8.82 -9.80 -17.02
N GLU A 123 -8.88 -11.04 -16.57
CA GLU A 123 -9.38 -11.42 -15.24
C GLU A 123 -8.27 -11.45 -14.17
N GLU A 124 -7.02 -11.24 -14.57
CA GLU A 124 -5.89 -11.18 -13.64
C GLU A 124 -5.76 -9.79 -13.05
N THR A 125 -5.69 -9.76 -11.73
CA THR A 125 -5.33 -8.60 -10.94
C THR A 125 -3.81 -8.60 -10.72
N CYS A 126 -3.20 -7.43 -10.92
CA CYS A 126 -1.78 -7.23 -10.67
C CYS A 126 -1.53 -7.07 -9.17
N VAL A 127 -0.72 -7.97 -8.60
CA VAL A 127 -0.25 -7.90 -7.22
C VAL A 127 1.23 -7.50 -7.25
N PRO A 128 1.60 -6.37 -6.63
CA PRO A 128 2.96 -5.85 -6.72
C PRO A 128 3.98 -6.77 -6.04
N SER A 129 5.20 -6.76 -6.56
CA SER A 129 6.35 -7.49 -6.03
C SER A 129 7.58 -6.58 -5.98
N SER A 130 8.61 -7.00 -5.23
CA SER A 130 9.88 -6.27 -5.14
C SER A 130 10.75 -6.39 -6.40
N MET A 131 10.38 -7.26 -7.33
CA MET A 131 11.10 -7.53 -8.58
C MET A 131 10.12 -7.75 -9.73
N ASN A 132 10.45 -7.27 -10.92
CA ASN A 132 9.68 -7.54 -12.13
C ASN A 132 9.83 -9.01 -12.57
N PRO A 133 8.77 -9.62 -13.15
CA PRO A 133 7.42 -9.07 -13.30
C PRO A 133 6.60 -9.11 -12.00
N PRO A 134 5.50 -8.34 -11.89
CA PRO A 134 4.54 -8.48 -10.80
C PRO A 134 3.87 -9.87 -10.82
N THR A 135 3.21 -10.22 -9.72
CA THR A 135 2.40 -11.44 -9.67
C THR A 135 1.00 -11.16 -10.23
N CYS A 136 0.57 -11.93 -11.20
CA CYS A 136 -0.78 -11.82 -11.77
C CYS A 136 -1.67 -12.94 -11.24
N LEU A 137 -2.76 -12.59 -10.56
CA LEU A 137 -3.65 -13.55 -9.89
C LEU A 137 -5.11 -13.22 -10.18
N THR A 138 -5.96 -14.24 -10.33
CA THR A 138 -7.42 -14.03 -10.35
C THR A 138 -7.93 -13.62 -8.98
N THR A 139 -9.06 -12.93 -8.92
CA THR A 139 -9.72 -12.53 -7.65
C THR A 139 -9.89 -13.70 -6.69
N ARG A 140 -10.33 -14.86 -7.20
CA ARG A 140 -10.49 -16.09 -6.39
C ARG A 140 -9.17 -16.52 -5.75
N ARG A 141 -8.07 -16.46 -6.50
CA ARG A 141 -6.74 -16.84 -6.00
C ARG A 141 -6.18 -15.81 -5.02
N ILE A 142 -6.45 -14.52 -5.21
CA ILE A 142 -6.10 -13.49 -4.22
C ILE A 142 -6.81 -13.77 -2.90
N ILE A 143 -8.14 -13.94 -2.93
CA ILE A 143 -8.92 -14.25 -1.72
C ILE A 143 -8.40 -15.52 -1.04
N ALA A 144 -8.14 -16.58 -1.80
CA ALA A 144 -7.69 -17.87 -1.26
C ALA A 144 -6.25 -17.84 -0.69
N THR A 145 -5.41 -16.89 -1.14
CA THR A 145 -4.00 -16.80 -0.70
C THR A 145 -3.74 -15.63 0.24
N GLN A 146 -4.72 -14.75 0.43
CA GLN A 146 -4.63 -13.65 1.37
C GLN A 146 -4.68 -14.20 2.79
N ILE A 147 -3.57 -14.06 3.52
CA ILE A 147 -3.50 -14.40 4.93
C ILE A 147 -4.29 -13.33 5.70
N VAL A 148 -5.35 -13.76 6.38
CA VAL A 148 -6.19 -12.92 7.23
C VAL A 148 -6.14 -13.42 8.68
N SER A 149 -6.44 -12.55 9.64
CA SER A 149 -6.53 -12.94 11.04
C SER A 149 -7.83 -13.69 11.32
N ARG A 150 -7.87 -14.47 12.41
CA ARG A 150 -9.12 -15.10 12.88
C ARG A 150 -10.23 -14.09 13.18
N GLN A 151 -9.84 -12.86 13.58
CA GLN A 151 -10.78 -11.77 13.77
C GLN A 151 -11.41 -11.34 12.44
N GLN A 152 -10.60 -11.15 11.41
CA GLN A 152 -11.09 -10.83 10.07
C GLN A 152 -11.95 -11.97 9.49
N GLU A 153 -11.55 -13.22 9.68
CA GLU A 153 -12.36 -14.38 9.27
C GLU A 153 -13.72 -14.40 9.96
N ALA A 154 -13.79 -14.05 11.25
CA ALA A 154 -15.05 -13.95 11.99
C ALA A 154 -15.95 -12.85 11.42
N MET A 155 -15.37 -11.72 11.01
CA MET A 155 -16.09 -10.62 10.37
C MET A 155 -16.58 -10.99 8.97
N ASP A 156 -15.74 -11.62 8.15
CA ASP A 156 -16.09 -12.10 6.81
C ASP A 156 -17.22 -13.15 6.90
N LYS A 157 -17.14 -14.09 7.85
CA LYS A 157 -18.19 -15.09 8.12
C LYS A 157 -19.49 -14.45 8.58
N TYR A 158 -19.41 -13.43 9.43
CA TYR A 158 -20.59 -12.68 9.87
C TYR A 158 -21.28 -12.00 8.68
N CYS A 159 -20.50 -11.31 7.83
CA CYS A 159 -21.01 -10.71 6.60
C CYS A 159 -21.72 -11.73 5.71
N GLN A 160 -21.07 -12.85 5.41
CA GLN A 160 -21.67 -13.90 4.59
C GLN A 160 -23.00 -14.39 5.19
N THR A 161 -23.02 -14.68 6.49
CA THR A 161 -24.21 -15.21 7.17
C THR A 161 -25.38 -14.23 7.14
N GLN A 162 -25.12 -12.94 7.45
CA GLN A 162 -26.17 -11.93 7.48
C GLN A 162 -26.72 -11.64 6.08
N MET A 163 -25.86 -11.54 5.08
CA MET A 163 -26.30 -11.23 3.72
C MET A 163 -27.08 -12.39 3.10
N ASP A 164 -26.65 -13.63 3.35
CA ASP A 164 -27.43 -14.81 2.93
C ASP A 164 -28.81 -14.85 3.61
N GLN A 165 -28.90 -14.46 4.88
CA GLN A 165 -30.17 -14.38 5.61
C GLN A 165 -31.08 -13.29 5.02
N LEU A 166 -30.57 -12.08 4.78
CA LEU A 166 -31.35 -11.00 4.18
C LEU A 166 -31.85 -11.36 2.77
N CYS A 167 -31.05 -12.12 2.01
CA CYS A 167 -31.44 -12.64 0.71
C CYS A 167 -32.55 -13.69 0.81
N ARG A 168 -32.46 -14.63 1.76
CA ARG A 168 -33.52 -15.62 2.01
C ARG A 168 -34.84 -14.98 2.43
N GLU A 169 -34.76 -13.91 3.21
CA GLU A 169 -35.92 -13.13 3.67
C GLU A 169 -36.47 -12.17 2.59
N GLY A 170 -35.83 -12.07 1.42
CA GLY A 170 -36.23 -11.16 0.34
C GLY A 170 -36.02 -9.67 0.67
N LYS A 171 -35.40 -9.35 1.81
CA LYS A 171 -35.01 -8.00 2.23
C LYS A 171 -33.83 -7.46 1.43
N TRP A 172 -33.06 -8.35 0.81
CA TRP A 172 -31.98 -8.03 -0.11
C TRP A 172 -32.16 -8.80 -1.41
N LYS A 173 -31.94 -8.14 -2.55
CA LYS A 173 -32.24 -8.72 -3.88
C LYS A 173 -31.04 -8.76 -4.83
N ILE A 174 -29.99 -8.02 -4.53
CA ILE A 174 -28.80 -7.90 -5.38
C ILE A 174 -27.62 -8.63 -4.73
N HIS A 175 -26.73 -9.20 -5.54
CA HIS A 175 -25.54 -9.94 -5.05
C HIS A 175 -25.86 -11.10 -4.07
N CYS A 176 -27.08 -11.61 -4.10
CA CYS A 176 -27.48 -12.71 -3.24
C CYS A 176 -26.66 -13.95 -3.52
N TYR A 177 -26.21 -14.61 -2.44
CA TYR A 177 -25.40 -15.82 -2.47
C TYR A 177 -24.06 -15.67 -3.19
N GLN A 178 -23.61 -14.44 -3.44
CA GLN A 178 -22.22 -14.16 -3.78
C GLN A 178 -21.36 -14.24 -2.51
N LEU A 179 -20.04 -14.21 -2.69
CA LEU A 179 -19.11 -14.10 -1.57
C LEU A 179 -19.14 -12.67 -1.02
N TRP A 180 -19.31 -12.53 0.28
CA TRP A 180 -19.30 -11.26 1.02
C TRP A 180 -18.11 -11.20 1.97
N LEU A 181 -17.39 -10.08 1.95
CA LEU A 181 -16.22 -9.84 2.80
C LEU A 181 -16.41 -8.53 3.58
N SER A 182 -15.85 -8.48 4.79
CA SER A 182 -15.84 -7.29 5.62
C SER A 182 -14.59 -6.46 5.34
N ARG A 183 -14.78 -5.17 5.05
CA ARG A 183 -13.70 -4.23 4.78
C ARG A 183 -14.04 -2.87 5.37
N ILE A 184 -13.04 -2.01 5.49
CA ILE A 184 -13.25 -0.59 5.78
C ILE A 184 -13.23 0.19 4.48
N ASP A 185 -14.18 1.11 4.31
CA ASP A 185 -14.11 2.07 3.23
C ASP A 185 -12.98 3.08 3.47
N THR A 186 -12.08 3.17 2.50
CA THR A 186 -10.93 4.08 2.52
C THR A 186 -11.10 5.27 1.58
N GLY A 187 -12.20 5.37 0.83
CA GLY A 187 -12.28 6.34 -0.27
C GLY A 187 -13.67 6.81 -0.66
N GLY A 188 -14.03 8.01 -0.18
CA GLY A 188 -14.88 8.94 -0.92
C GLY A 188 -15.58 9.96 -0.03
N ASN A 189 -14.97 11.14 0.22
CA ASN A 189 -15.58 12.38 0.76
C ASN A 189 -16.69 12.24 1.83
N SER A 190 -16.73 11.15 2.58
CA SER A 190 -17.73 10.96 3.62
C SER A 190 -17.17 11.60 4.88
N LEU A 191 -17.84 12.65 5.35
CA LEU A 191 -17.63 13.27 6.66
C LEU A 191 -17.83 12.29 7.84
N SER A 192 -18.22 11.04 7.57
CA SER A 192 -18.34 9.95 8.55
C SER A 192 -17.03 9.19 8.71
N SER A 193 -16.73 8.80 9.96
CA SER A 193 -15.61 7.93 10.28
C SER A 193 -15.65 6.63 9.46
N PRO A 194 -14.51 6.12 8.98
CA PRO A 194 -14.47 4.85 8.26
C PRO A 194 -14.99 3.69 9.11
N GLU A 195 -16.10 3.08 8.67
CA GLU A 195 -16.82 1.99 9.35
C GLU A 195 -16.61 0.63 8.68
N TRP A 196 -16.67 -0.43 9.50
CA TRP A 196 -16.65 -1.81 9.02
C TRP A 196 -17.95 -2.14 8.29
N THR A 197 -17.82 -2.55 7.03
CA THR A 197 -18.94 -2.74 6.12
C THR A 197 -18.80 -4.07 5.38
N CYS A 198 -19.93 -4.71 5.06
CA CYS A 198 -19.97 -5.91 4.23
C CYS A 198 -20.06 -5.53 2.74
N TYR A 199 -19.14 -6.07 1.95
CA TYR A 199 -19.07 -5.86 0.51
C TYR A 199 -19.20 -7.19 -0.23
N PRO A 200 -19.99 -7.26 -1.31
CA PRO A 200 -19.90 -8.38 -2.22
C PRO A 200 -18.56 -8.29 -2.96
N VAL A 201 -17.91 -9.42 -3.22
CA VAL A 201 -16.59 -9.46 -3.87
C VAL A 201 -16.55 -8.73 -5.22
N GLY A 202 -17.66 -8.68 -5.94
CA GLY A 202 -17.76 -7.95 -7.21
C GLY A 202 -17.66 -6.42 -7.08
N LEU A 203 -17.79 -5.86 -5.87
CA LEU A 203 -17.63 -4.42 -5.58
C LEU A 203 -16.31 -4.11 -4.85
N LEU A 204 -15.38 -5.07 -4.86
CA LEU A 204 -14.03 -4.91 -4.31
C LEU A 204 -12.99 -4.94 -5.43
N ASP A 205 -12.14 -3.94 -5.46
CA ASP A 205 -10.94 -3.87 -6.29
C ASP A 205 -9.74 -4.43 -5.52
N PHE A 206 -9.35 -5.65 -5.88
CA PHE A 206 -8.23 -6.37 -5.26
C PHE A 206 -6.84 -5.91 -5.75
N SER A 207 -6.77 -4.92 -6.65
CA SER A 207 -5.52 -4.20 -6.97
C SER A 207 -5.24 -3.08 -5.96
N ARG A 208 -6.25 -2.66 -5.20
CA ARG A 208 -6.19 -1.57 -4.22
C ARG A 208 -6.31 -2.09 -2.80
N LEU A 209 -5.70 -1.35 -1.87
CA LEU A 209 -5.71 -1.67 -0.45
C LEU A 209 -6.93 -1.05 0.26
N SER A 210 -7.60 -1.88 1.06
CA SER A 210 -8.53 -1.52 2.14
C SER A 210 -7.86 -1.76 3.50
N PHE A 211 -8.63 -1.76 4.59
CA PHE A 211 -8.21 -2.28 5.88
C PHE A 211 -8.95 -3.56 6.27
N CYS A 212 -8.18 -4.46 6.87
CA CYS A 212 -8.62 -5.68 7.55
C CYS A 212 -8.20 -5.62 9.02
N ALA A 213 -8.80 -6.48 9.85
CA ALA A 213 -8.45 -6.63 11.25
C ALA A 213 -7.20 -7.52 11.41
N ASP A 214 -6.27 -7.12 12.26
CA ASP A 214 -5.02 -7.84 12.51
C ASP A 214 -5.11 -8.97 13.55
N GLY A 215 -6.29 -9.15 14.16
CA GLY A 215 -6.47 -10.09 15.27
C GLY A 215 -6.24 -9.47 16.64
N CYS A 216 -5.80 -8.21 16.72
CA CYS A 216 -5.61 -7.44 17.94
C CYS A 216 -6.38 -6.11 17.90
N SER A 217 -7.48 -6.10 17.14
CA SER A 217 -8.35 -4.93 16.97
C SER A 217 -7.68 -3.72 16.31
N ASN A 218 -6.56 -3.92 15.60
CA ASN A 218 -5.93 -2.88 14.80
C ASN A 218 -6.30 -3.02 13.31
N LYS A 219 -6.42 -1.87 12.66
CA LYS A 219 -6.62 -1.77 11.21
C LYS A 219 -5.28 -1.97 10.50
N VAL A 220 -5.20 -2.98 9.63
CA VAL A 220 -4.02 -3.24 8.80
C VAL A 220 -4.38 -3.27 7.33
N PRO A 221 -3.54 -2.72 6.43
CA PRO A 221 -3.83 -2.74 5.00
C PRO A 221 -3.95 -4.15 4.44
N CYS A 222 -4.94 -4.37 3.59
CA CYS A 222 -5.19 -5.64 2.94
C CYS A 222 -5.84 -5.43 1.56
N GLN A 223 -5.78 -6.43 0.68
CA GLN A 223 -6.34 -6.29 -0.67
C GLN A 223 -7.89 -6.31 -0.66
N GLY A 224 -8.46 -5.59 -1.62
CA GLY A 224 -9.91 -5.49 -1.84
C GLY A 224 -10.45 -4.17 -1.32
N ALA A 225 -10.12 -3.06 -2.00
CA ALA A 225 -10.70 -1.75 -1.73
C ALA A 225 -12.11 -1.62 -2.32
N PRO A 226 -13.06 -0.99 -1.62
CA PRO A 226 -14.36 -0.69 -2.20
C PRO A 226 -14.27 0.17 -3.47
N THR A 227 -15.06 -0.18 -4.49
CA THR A 227 -15.14 0.57 -5.76
C THR A 227 -16.34 1.52 -5.82
N ALA A 228 -17.37 1.33 -4.99
CA ALA A 228 -18.55 2.17 -4.94
C ALA A 228 -19.15 2.20 -3.53
N ILE A 229 -19.66 3.38 -3.15
CA ILE A 229 -20.42 3.61 -1.91
C ILE A 229 -21.88 3.82 -2.33
N GLY A 230 -22.82 3.04 -1.78
CA GLY A 230 -24.23 3.12 -2.18
C GLY A 230 -25.10 2.01 -1.58
N SER A 231 -26.34 1.87 -2.03
CA SER A 231 -27.33 0.90 -1.52
C SER A 231 -27.00 -0.59 -1.75
N SER A 232 -25.79 -0.89 -2.23
CA SER A 232 -25.31 -2.25 -2.54
C SER A 232 -24.40 -2.84 -1.47
N VAL A 233 -24.18 -2.10 -0.38
CA VAL A 233 -23.36 -2.50 0.77
C VAL A 233 -24.12 -2.23 2.05
N THR A 234 -23.73 -2.86 3.15
CA THR A 234 -24.38 -2.62 4.45
C THR A 234 -23.39 -2.73 5.60
N ALA A 235 -23.52 -1.82 6.56
CA ALA A 235 -22.82 -1.88 7.83
C ALA A 235 -23.71 -2.56 8.88
N PHE A 236 -23.11 -3.31 9.79
CA PHE A 236 -23.79 -3.93 10.91
C PHE A 236 -23.06 -3.56 12.19
N LEU A 237 -23.79 -3.18 13.24
CA LEU A 237 -23.21 -2.85 14.55
C LEU A 237 -22.32 -3.98 15.09
N GLN A 238 -22.70 -5.23 14.83
CA GLN A 238 -21.95 -6.40 15.26
C GLN A 238 -20.54 -6.49 14.65
N LEU A 239 -20.31 -5.93 13.46
CA LEU A 239 -18.96 -5.89 12.87
C LEU A 239 -18.01 -5.08 13.72
N SER A 240 -18.45 -3.92 14.21
CA SER A 240 -17.66 -3.07 15.11
C SER A 240 -17.37 -3.77 16.43
N LEU A 241 -18.33 -4.55 16.96
CA LEU A 241 -18.11 -5.37 18.16
C LEU A 241 -17.02 -6.42 17.94
N ILE A 242 -17.12 -7.22 16.88
CA ILE A 242 -16.10 -8.24 16.53
C ILE A 242 -14.73 -7.57 16.29
N ALA A 243 -14.69 -6.45 15.58
CA ALA A 243 -13.46 -5.73 15.28
C ALA A 243 -12.81 -5.10 16.51
N SER A 244 -13.58 -4.82 17.56
CA SER A 244 -13.07 -4.27 18.82
C SER A 244 -12.69 -5.35 19.83
N ASP A 245 -13.10 -6.60 19.61
CA ASP A 245 -12.90 -7.70 20.54
C ASP A 245 -11.42 -8.08 20.70
N LYS A 246 -10.86 -7.76 21.87
CA LYS A 246 -9.45 -8.03 22.19
C LYS A 246 -9.18 -9.51 22.47
N ALA A 247 -10.21 -10.35 22.60
CA ALA A 247 -10.05 -11.79 22.83
C ALA A 247 -9.39 -12.52 21.64
N PHE A 248 -9.46 -11.95 20.43
CA PHE A 248 -8.72 -12.47 19.28
C PHE A 248 -7.20 -12.33 19.41
N CYS A 249 -6.73 -11.40 20.25
CA CYS A 249 -5.32 -11.05 20.33
C CYS A 249 -4.56 -12.10 21.14
N SER A 250 -3.53 -12.70 20.54
CA SER A 250 -2.69 -13.64 21.29
C SER A 250 -1.96 -12.90 22.42
N PRO A 251 -1.78 -13.54 23.59
CA PRO A 251 -1.04 -12.92 24.70
C PRO A 251 0.36 -12.45 24.31
N TYR A 252 1.03 -13.19 23.42
CA TYR A 252 2.36 -12.86 22.90
C TYR A 252 2.34 -11.60 22.02
N GLN A 253 1.42 -11.53 21.07
CA GLN A 253 1.29 -10.35 20.20
C GLN A 253 0.85 -9.12 20.99
N LYS A 254 -0.03 -9.32 21.99
CA LYS A 254 -0.42 -8.25 22.92
C LYS A 254 0.79 -7.69 23.66
N ALA A 255 1.62 -8.55 24.26
CA ALA A 255 2.82 -8.11 24.97
C ALA A 255 3.80 -7.35 24.07
N ALA A 256 3.96 -7.79 22.81
CA ALA A 256 4.79 -7.11 21.83
C ALA A 256 4.21 -5.73 21.43
N ASN A 257 2.89 -5.64 21.22
CA ASN A 257 2.21 -4.35 20.99
C ASN A 257 2.37 -3.42 22.19
N ASP A 258 2.18 -3.91 23.41
CA ASP A 258 2.33 -3.13 24.65
C ASP A 258 3.75 -2.55 24.77
N TYR A 259 4.79 -3.32 24.37
CA TYR A 259 6.17 -2.82 24.28
C TYR A 259 6.30 -1.65 23.29
N CYS A 260 5.76 -1.80 22.07
CA CYS A 260 5.84 -0.77 21.05
C CYS A 260 5.08 0.51 21.44
N ILE A 261 3.93 0.37 22.09
CA ILE A 261 3.14 1.48 22.64
C ILE A 261 3.94 2.20 23.72
N LYS A 262 4.50 1.47 24.68
CA LYS A 262 5.31 2.06 25.76
C LYS A 262 6.52 2.84 25.22
N LYS A 263 7.12 2.37 24.12
CA LYS A 263 8.31 2.99 23.53
C LYS A 263 8.02 4.20 22.65
N ASN A 264 6.93 4.17 21.87
CA ASN A 264 6.69 5.15 20.79
C ASN A 264 5.36 5.92 20.93
N GLY A 265 4.53 5.60 21.93
CA GLY A 265 3.21 6.17 22.14
C GLY A 265 2.07 5.32 21.56
N GLU A 266 0.84 5.81 21.73
CA GLU A 266 -0.36 5.13 21.22
C GLU A 266 -0.32 4.98 19.69
N GLY A 267 -0.92 3.89 19.19
CA GLY A 267 -0.97 3.60 17.77
C GLY A 267 0.22 2.84 17.21
N TRP A 268 1.19 2.46 18.02
CA TRP A 268 2.29 1.61 17.58
C TRP A 268 2.02 0.14 17.88
N VAL A 269 2.28 -0.72 16.91
CA VAL A 269 2.09 -2.17 16.99
C VAL A 269 3.36 -2.90 16.59
N ALA A 270 3.60 -4.06 17.18
CA ALA A 270 4.75 -4.88 16.85
C ALA A 270 4.42 -5.82 15.68
N ARG A 271 5.33 -5.99 14.74
CA ARG A 271 5.25 -7.06 13.72
C ARG A 271 6.59 -7.74 13.56
N GLY A 272 6.54 -9.06 13.42
CA GLY A 272 7.68 -9.87 13.00
C GLY A 272 7.70 -9.97 11.47
N ASN A 273 8.88 -9.81 10.89
CA ASN A 273 9.12 -10.20 9.50
C ASN A 273 9.35 -11.71 9.46
N VAL A 274 8.58 -12.43 8.62
CA VAL A 274 8.63 -13.90 8.56
C VAL A 274 9.87 -14.43 7.85
N ASP A 275 10.48 -13.64 6.97
CA ASP A 275 11.69 -14.02 6.23
C ASP A 275 12.95 -13.81 7.07
N THR A 276 12.99 -12.76 7.89
CA THR A 276 14.19 -12.38 8.65
C THR A 276 14.10 -12.70 10.14
N ALA A 277 12.93 -13.13 10.62
CA ALA A 277 12.61 -13.27 12.04
C ALA A 277 12.83 -12.00 12.89
N SER A 278 13.02 -10.84 12.25
CA SER A 278 13.24 -9.57 12.95
C SER A 278 11.92 -8.93 13.34
N TRP A 279 11.87 -8.34 14.54
CA TRP A 279 10.71 -7.59 15.03
C TRP A 279 10.94 -6.08 14.93
N ALA A 280 9.89 -5.36 14.54
CA ALA A 280 9.89 -3.90 14.53
C ALA A 280 8.55 -3.33 15.00
N CYS A 281 8.59 -2.08 15.46
CA CYS A 281 7.40 -1.31 15.80
C CYS A 281 6.95 -0.52 14.57
N PHE A 282 5.65 -0.56 14.29
CA PHE A 282 5.01 0.12 13.18
C PHE A 282 3.84 0.96 13.70
N ARG A 283 3.63 2.14 13.12
CA ARG A 283 2.44 2.93 13.41
C ARG A 283 1.24 2.29 12.70
N ALA A 284 0.34 1.64 13.45
CA ALA A 284 -0.96 1.21 12.96
C ALA A 284 -1.73 2.42 12.42
N VAL A 285 -2.49 2.24 11.35
CA VAL A 285 -3.16 3.35 10.69
C VAL A 285 -4.29 3.87 11.58
N ILE A 286 -4.03 4.99 12.26
CA ILE A 286 -5.02 5.76 13.01
C ILE A 286 -5.42 6.93 12.12
N ASN A 287 -6.54 6.80 11.42
CA ASN A 287 -7.29 7.90 10.79
C ASN A 287 -6.55 8.88 9.85
N ASP A 288 -5.33 8.58 9.39
CA ASP A 288 -4.59 9.47 8.52
C ASP A 288 -4.39 8.83 7.15
N THR A 289 -4.95 9.47 6.12
CA THR A 289 -4.80 9.12 4.70
C THR A 289 -3.36 9.16 4.21
N SER A 290 -2.39 9.47 5.08
CA SER A 290 -0.98 9.62 4.77
C SER A 290 -0.07 8.44 5.19
N GLY A 291 -0.62 7.33 5.70
CA GLY A 291 0.17 6.21 6.22
C GLY A 291 -0.22 4.83 5.71
N ILE A 292 -0.06 4.53 4.42
CA ILE A 292 -0.22 3.16 3.92
C ILE A 292 0.96 2.31 4.42
N ILE A 293 0.72 1.46 5.41
CA ILE A 293 1.61 0.35 5.72
C ILE A 293 1.51 -0.66 4.58
N GLN A 294 2.61 -0.92 3.87
CA GLN A 294 2.68 -2.13 3.07
C GLN A 294 2.75 -3.32 4.02
N ALA A 295 1.77 -4.22 3.93
CA ALA A 295 1.88 -5.56 4.49
C ALA A 295 3.13 -6.20 3.90
N TRP A 296 4.15 -6.42 4.74
CA TRP A 296 5.24 -7.31 4.40
C TRP A 296 4.65 -8.72 4.38
N ARG A 297 4.77 -9.36 3.21
CA ARG A 297 4.80 -10.82 3.15
C ARG A 297 6.06 -11.30 3.83
#